data_AF-A0A445B9R1-F1
#
_entry.id   AF-A0A445B9R1-F1
#
_cell.length_a   1.000
_cell.length_b   1.000
_cell.length_c   1.000
_cell.angle_alpha   90.00
_cell.angle_beta   90.00
_cell.angle_gamma   90.00
#
_symmetry.space_group_name_H-M   'P 1'
#
loop_
_entity.id
_entity.type
_entity.pdbx_description
1 polymer ?
#
loop_
_entity_poly.entity_id
_entity_poly.type
_entity_poly.pdbx_seq_one_letter_code
_entity_poly.pdbx_strand_id
1 'polypeptide(L)' 'MVSMTKKNGEDPFPLKDLYGLQKRVEAVENVRRLIKLDMKLNDSLPNIIVDPESDTVTVDEEVLACSPTTTTLLSRK' A
#
# COMPACT_ATOMS: atom_id res chain seq x y z
N MET A 1 -0.43 -15.77 -20.05
CA MET A 1 0.18 -15.62 -18.71
C MET A 1 0.83 -16.95 -18.38
N VAL A 2 2.16 -17.04 -18.38
CA VAL A 2 2.84 -18.30 -18.02
C VAL A 2 2.76 -18.41 -16.51
N SER A 3 1.83 -19.23 -16.02
CA SER A 3 1.75 -19.62 -14.63
C SER A 3 3.01 -20.43 -14.31
N MET A 4 4.03 -19.77 -13.77
CA MET A 4 5.17 -20.48 -13.18
C MET A 4 4.73 -21.03 -11.83
N THR A 5 4.12 -22.21 -11.87
CA THR A 5 3.81 -22.98 -10.68
C THR A 5 5.13 -23.33 -9.98
N LYS A 6 5.30 -22.87 -8.73
CA LYS A 6 6.28 -23.40 -7.79
C LYS A 6 6.16 -24.94 -7.80
N LYS A 7 7.06 -25.64 -8.48
CA LYS A 7 7.30 -27.05 -8.19
C LYS A 7 8.20 -27.10 -6.95
N ASN A 8 7.66 -27.61 -5.86
CA ASN A 8 8.42 -28.26 -4.79
C ASN A 8 9.49 -27.41 -4.07
N GLY A 9 9.27 -26.11 -3.86
CA GLY A 9 10.11 -25.30 -2.97
C GLY A 9 11.54 -25.04 -3.47
N GLU A 10 11.83 -25.33 -4.74
CA GLU A 10 13.11 -24.97 -5.38
C GLU A 10 13.06 -23.53 -5.91
N ASP A 11 14.18 -22.82 -5.78
CA ASP A 11 14.34 -21.45 -6.26
C ASP A 11 14.37 -21.45 -7.80
N PRO A 12 13.38 -20.86 -8.50
CA PRO A 12 13.31 -20.90 -9.97
C PRO A 12 14.51 -20.22 -10.65
N PHE A 13 15.26 -19.40 -9.92
CA PHE A 13 16.56 -18.86 -10.32
C PHE A 13 17.47 -18.92 -9.10
N PRO A 14 18.69 -19.49 -9.12
CA PRO A 14 19.53 -19.66 -7.93
C PRO A 14 20.15 -18.34 -7.44
N LEU A 15 19.32 -17.32 -7.19
CA LEU A 15 19.69 -15.98 -6.74
C LEU A 15 20.30 -16.05 -5.35
N LYS A 16 19.78 -16.94 -4.50
CA LYS A 16 20.31 -17.12 -3.15
C LYS A 16 21.79 -17.49 -3.18
N ASP A 17 22.18 -18.48 -3.99
CA ASP A 17 23.56 -18.94 -4.07
C ASP A 17 24.44 -17.98 -4.88
N LEU A 18 23.90 -17.43 -5.98
CA LEU A 18 24.60 -16.44 -6.81
C LEU A 18 25.08 -15.23 -6.00
N TYR A 19 24.27 -14.78 -5.05
CA TYR A 19 24.55 -13.59 -4.23
C TYR A 19 24.94 -13.93 -2.78
N GLY A 20 25.12 -15.21 -2.43
CA GLY A 20 25.52 -15.64 -1.07
C GLY A 20 24.51 -15.26 0.02
N LEU A 21 23.22 -15.17 -0.30
CA LEU A 21 22.18 -14.70 0.61
C LEU A 21 21.92 -15.74 1.71
N GLN A 22 22.01 -15.31 2.97
CA GLN A 22 21.79 -16.18 4.14
C GLN A 22 20.32 -16.22 4.57
N LYS A 23 19.53 -15.21 4.22
CA LYS A 23 18.09 -15.13 4.55
C LYS A 23 17.24 -15.93 3.57
N ARG A 24 16.01 -16.22 3.98
CA ARG A 24 14.99 -16.82 3.09
C ARG A 24 14.68 -15.86 1.94
N VAL A 25 14.70 -16.38 0.72
CA VAL A 25 14.32 -15.67 -0.50
C VAL A 25 12.93 -16.16 -0.91
N GLU A 26 11.98 -15.24 -1.09
CA GLU A 26 10.63 -15.55 -1.55
C GLU A 26 10.24 -14.55 -2.65
N ALA A 27 9.65 -15.04 -3.73
CA ALA A 27 9.11 -14.18 -4.78
C ALA A 27 7.83 -13.50 -4.31
N VAL A 28 7.72 -12.18 -4.54
CA VAL A 28 6.46 -11.46 -4.34
C VAL A 28 5.50 -11.78 -5.48
N GLU A 29 4.24 -12.06 -5.16
CA GLU A 29 3.19 -12.41 -6.10
C GLU A 29 1.96 -11.50 -5.98
N ASN A 30 1.04 -11.61 -6.93
CA ASN A 30 -0.29 -10.98 -6.89
C ASN A 30 -0.32 -9.44 -6.80
N VAL A 31 0.76 -8.74 -7.15
CA VAL A 31 0.85 -7.27 -7.01
C VAL A 31 -0.07 -6.52 -7.97
N ARG A 32 -0.18 -6.98 -9.22
CA ARG A 32 -0.86 -6.22 -10.31
C ARG A 32 -2.38 -6.34 -10.31
N ARG A 33 -2.94 -7.26 -9.54
CA ARG A 33 -4.40 -7.46 -9.46
C ARG A 33 -5.06 -6.67 -8.33
N LEU A 34 -4.27 -6.11 -7.41
CA LEU A 34 -4.79 -5.43 -6.22
C LEU A 34 -5.41 -4.08 -6.60
N ILE A 35 -6.54 -3.79 -5.98
CA ILE A 35 -7.28 -2.54 -6.08
C ILE A 35 -7.57 -1.97 -4.69
N LYS A 36 -8.13 -0.76 -4.62
CA LYS A 36 -8.50 -0.11 -3.34
C LYS A 36 -9.39 -1.00 -2.48
N LEU A 37 -10.28 -1.78 -3.10
CA LEU A 37 -11.20 -2.70 -2.43
C LEU A 37 -10.51 -3.88 -1.70
N ASP A 38 -9.26 -4.21 -2.03
CA ASP A 38 -8.52 -5.24 -1.31
C ASP A 38 -7.96 -4.74 0.03
N MET A 39 -8.04 -3.43 0.32
CA MET A 39 -7.54 -2.84 1.55
C MET A 39 -8.48 -3.10 2.72
N LYS A 40 -8.02 -3.88 3.69
CA LYS A 40 -8.78 -4.15 4.92
C LYS A 40 -9.04 -2.85 5.70
N LEU A 41 -10.30 -2.64 6.05
CA LEU A 41 -10.78 -1.49 6.83
C LEU A 41 -10.53 -0.11 6.17
N ASN A 42 -10.10 -0.07 4.90
CA ASN A 42 -9.63 1.15 4.22
C ASN A 42 -9.90 1.12 2.70
N ASP A 43 -11.06 0.60 2.30
CA ASP A 43 -11.46 0.36 0.91
C ASP A 43 -12.36 1.44 0.30
N SER A 44 -12.66 2.53 1.02
CA SER A 44 -13.55 3.59 0.54
C SER A 44 -13.10 4.21 -0.79
N LEU A 45 -14.08 4.47 -1.67
CA LEU A 45 -13.96 5.08 -3.00
C LEU A 45 -14.87 6.32 -3.10
N PRO A 46 -14.61 7.39 -2.35
CA PRO A 46 -15.50 8.54 -2.30
C PRO A 46 -15.32 9.48 -3.51
N ASN A 47 -16.27 10.39 -3.72
CA ASN A 47 -16.13 11.47 -4.68
C ASN A 47 -15.36 12.63 -4.04
N ILE A 48 -14.14 12.91 -4.53
CA ILE A 48 -13.26 13.95 -3.99
C ILE A 48 -13.15 15.08 -5.01
N ILE A 49 -13.46 16.30 -4.56
CA ILE A 49 -13.36 17.53 -5.36
C ILE A 49 -12.40 18.49 -4.64
N VAL A 50 -11.52 19.13 -5.42
CA VAL A 50 -10.59 20.15 -4.92
C VAL A 50 -10.86 21.45 -5.67
N ASP A 51 -11.09 22.53 -4.93
CA ASP A 51 -11.17 23.87 -5.49
C ASP A 51 -9.75 24.40 -5.79
N PRO A 52 -9.44 24.80 -7.04
CA PRO A 52 -8.06 25.13 -7.45
C PRO A 52 -7.56 26.50 -6.96
N GLU A 53 -8.45 27.36 -6.44
CA GLU A 53 -8.08 28.70 -5.98
C GLU A 53 -7.90 28.75 -4.46
N SER A 54 -8.79 28.09 -3.72
CA SER A 54 -8.81 28.07 -2.25
C SER A 54 -8.18 26.83 -1.62
N ASP A 55 -7.81 25.83 -2.42
CA ASP A 55 -7.35 24.50 -1.99
C ASP A 55 -8.37 23.75 -1.11
N THR A 56 -9.64 24.16 -1.12
CA THR A 56 -10.71 23.51 -0.34
C THR A 56 -10.97 22.10 -0.88
N VAL A 57 -10.92 21.11 0.00
CA VAL A 57 -11.21 19.70 -0.32
C VAL A 57 -12.59 19.33 0.19
N THR A 58 -13.44 18.87 -0.73
CA THR A 58 -14.80 18.38 -0.43
C THR A 58 -14.90 16.90 -0.78
N VAL A 59 -15.46 16.11 0.13
CA VAL A 59 -15.66 14.66 -0.02
C VAL A 59 -17.10 14.32 0.27
N ASP A 60 -17.77 13.68 -0.69
CA ASP A 60 -19.19 13.30 -0.59
C ASP A 60 -20.07 14.44 -0.04
N GLU A 61 -19.87 15.65 -0.61
CA GLU A 61 -20.57 16.90 -0.27
C GLU A 61 -20.15 17.59 1.05
N GLU A 62 -19.20 17.03 1.80
CA GLU A 62 -18.69 17.60 3.05
C GLU A 62 -17.26 18.17 2.92
N VAL A 63 -17.04 19.38 3.44
CA VAL A 63 -15.69 19.99 3.48
C VAL A 63 -14.83 19.29 4.53
N LEU A 64 -13.67 18.77 4.11
CA LEU A 64 -12.72 18.14 5.02
C LEU A 64 -11.73 19.17 5.58
N ALA A 65 -11.80 19.41 6.89
CA ALA A 65 -10.87 20.27 7.59
C ALA A 65 -10.60 19.76 9.01
N CYS A 66 -9.39 20.02 9.51
CA CYS A 66 -9.02 19.77 10.90
C CYS A 66 -8.11 20.90 11.40
N SER A 67 -8.30 21.34 12.64
CA SER A 67 -7.40 22.32 13.24
C SER A 67 -6.06 21.68 13.60
N PRO A 68 -4.94 22.41 13.44
CA PRO A 68 -3.63 21.90 13.80
C PRO A 68 -3.57 21.58 15.30
N THR A 69 -2.94 20.44 15.63
CA THR A 69 -2.70 20.05 17.03
C THR A 69 -1.26 20.39 17.42
N THR A 70 -1.06 21.05 18.57
CA THR A 70 0.29 21.46 19.04
C THR A 70 1.08 20.33 19.71
N THR A 71 0.39 19.35 20.29
CA THR A 71 0.99 18.20 20.98
C THR A 71 0.19 16.94 20.73
N THR A 72 0.84 15.85 20.34
CA THR A 72 0.20 14.55 20.14
C THR A 72 0.48 13.59 21.28
N LEU A 73 -0.45 12.65 21.50
CA LEU A 73 -0.20 11.51 22.38
C LEU A 73 0.98 10.69 21.81
N LEU A 74 1.74 10.05 22.70
CA LEU A 74 2.98 9.30 22.37
C LEU A 74 4.15 10.17 21.86
N SER A 75 4.05 11.50 21.93
CA SER A 75 5.19 12.43 21.78
C SER A 75 6.02 12.55 23.07
N ARG A 76 6.96 13.50 23.15
CA ARG A 76 7.80 13.76 24.35
C ARG A 76 6.95 13.80 25.63
N LYS A 77 7.46 13.16 26.70
CA LYS A 77 6.92 13.28 28.05
C LYS A 77 6.99 14.71 28.57
#